data_AF-A0A963PMC6-F1
#
_entry.id   AF-A0A963PMC6-F1
#
_cell.length_a   1.000
_cell.length_b   1.000
_cell.length_c   1.000
_cell.angle_alpha   90.00
_cell.angle_beta   90.00
_cell.angle_gamma   90.00
#
_symmetry.space_group_name_H-M   'P 1'
#
loop_
_entity.id
_entity.type
_entity.pdbx_description
1 polymer ?
#
loop_
_entity_poly.entity_id
_entity_poly.type
_entity_poly.pdbx_seq_one_letter_code
_entity_poly.pdbx_strand_id
1 'polypeptide(L)'
;MTERTTLHGLQVATNLQRFIDDQVLPGTGITSAAFWQGFDAIVRDLAPKNAALLAERERLQAELDAWHRANPGPIKKPAAYRKFLQKIGYLVPVPKDVRATAKNVDDELARQAGPQLVVPITNARYALNAANARWGSLYDALYGTDALPETDGAERGTGYNAVRGAKVIEYARHVLDRTAPLQRGSHVDSTAYRVEGGALVVTLKSGATTTLAKPAQFVGYQGDAAAPLSVLLRNNGLHLDLRIDRKTPIGAGDPAGVCDLVLEAALSTILDLEDSVAVVDADDKVHAYANWLGILKGTLTEEVSKGGKTFTRRLNADRVYTAPGGSGQVTLHGRSLLFVRNVGHLMSNPAILYGDDAREIPEGILDAVVTTAIAMHDLKPGNKDSKDGAIRNSRAGSIYIVKPKMHGPDEVAFAGELFGRVEQLLGLKPSTVKLGIMDEERRTSVNLKACIAAAASRVAFINTGFLDRTGDEMHTAMHAGPML
;
A
#
# COMPACT_ATOMS: atom_id res chain seq x y z
N MET A 1 20.96 16.72 23.74
CA MET A 1 20.48 18.02 23.23
C MET A 1 20.40 17.91 21.71
N THR A 2 19.26 18.28 21.12
CA THR A 2 19.09 18.28 19.66
C THR A 2 19.62 19.61 19.10
N GLU A 3 20.61 19.55 18.22
CA GLU A 3 21.08 20.73 17.47
C GLU A 3 19.96 21.21 16.54
N ARG A 4 19.72 22.53 16.45
CA ARG A 4 18.67 23.11 15.61
C ARG A 4 19.17 24.24 14.73
N THR A 5 18.57 24.34 13.55
CA THR A 5 18.71 25.45 12.61
C THR A 5 17.42 26.27 12.61
N THR A 6 17.55 27.59 12.74
CA THR A 6 16.41 28.51 12.66
C THR A 6 16.11 28.83 11.19
N LEU A 7 14.88 28.56 10.77
CA LEU A 7 14.40 28.76 9.41
C LEU A 7 13.04 29.45 9.48
N HIS A 8 13.02 30.77 9.27
CA HIS A 8 11.82 31.60 9.51
C HIS A 8 11.32 31.43 10.95
N GLY A 9 10.03 31.12 11.16
CA GLY A 9 9.45 30.84 12.48
C GLY A 9 9.69 29.44 13.02
N LEU A 10 10.50 28.61 12.35
CA LEU A 10 10.76 27.22 12.71
C LEU A 10 12.16 27.03 13.30
N GLN A 11 12.26 26.17 14.32
CA GLN A 11 13.52 25.63 14.84
C GLN A 11 13.61 24.15 14.51
N VAL A 12 14.27 23.83 13.40
CA VAL A 12 14.33 22.50 12.79
C VAL A 12 15.56 21.76 13.30
N ALA A 13 15.42 20.50 13.71
CA ALA A 13 16.56 19.66 14.05
C ALA A 13 17.56 19.61 12.86
N THR A 14 18.84 19.90 13.12
CA THR A 14 19.82 20.15 12.05
C THR A 14 20.05 18.90 11.17
N ASN A 15 19.85 17.69 11.71
CA ASN A 15 19.88 16.43 10.93
C ASN A 15 18.73 16.35 9.91
N LEU A 16 17.51 16.70 10.32
CA LEU A 16 16.33 16.73 9.45
C LEU A 16 16.45 17.82 8.38
N GLN A 17 16.92 19.01 8.76
CA GLN A 17 17.16 20.11 7.83
C GLN A 17 18.17 19.69 6.74
N ARG A 18 19.33 19.14 7.13
CA ARG A 18 20.35 18.65 6.19
C ARG A 18 19.81 17.54 5.30
N PHE A 19 19.09 16.55 5.87
CA PHE A 19 18.47 15.49 5.08
C PHE A 19 17.53 16.05 3.99
N ILE A 20 16.69 17.01 4.35
CA ILE A 20 15.76 17.63 3.39
C ILE A 20 16.53 18.40 2.31
N ASP A 21 17.46 19.26 2.68
CA ASP A 21 18.17 20.14 1.75
C ASP A 21 19.16 19.38 0.85
N ASP A 22 19.84 18.38 1.39
CA ASP A 22 20.92 17.67 0.69
C ASP A 22 20.44 16.41 -0.03
N GLN A 23 19.31 15.81 0.37
CA GLN A 23 18.84 14.52 -0.18
C GLN A 23 17.44 14.57 -0.76
N VAL A 24 16.50 15.30 -0.15
CA VAL A 24 15.10 15.34 -0.60
C VAL A 24 14.90 16.37 -1.72
N LEU A 25 15.28 17.62 -1.50
CA LEU A 25 15.02 18.71 -2.44
C LEU A 25 15.83 18.64 -3.75
N PRO A 26 17.09 18.16 -3.79
CA PRO A 26 17.85 18.11 -5.03
C PRO A 26 17.14 17.26 -6.09
N GLY A 27 16.95 17.85 -7.28
CA GLY A 27 16.21 17.20 -8.36
C GLY A 27 14.69 17.39 -8.30
N THR A 28 14.11 18.00 -7.27
CA THR A 28 12.66 18.33 -7.21
C THR A 28 12.31 19.60 -7.98
N GLY A 29 13.26 20.54 -8.12
CA GLY A 29 13.03 21.87 -8.71
C GLY A 29 12.53 22.90 -7.70
N ILE A 30 12.38 22.53 -6.42
CA ILE A 30 12.05 23.43 -5.32
C ILE A 30 13.36 23.85 -4.63
N THR A 31 13.53 25.15 -4.37
CA THR A 31 14.68 25.66 -3.62
C THR A 31 14.45 25.50 -2.11
N SER A 32 15.52 25.29 -1.34
CA SER A 32 15.45 25.22 0.14
C SER A 32 14.74 26.44 0.74
N ALA A 33 15.09 27.65 0.27
CA ALA A 33 14.43 28.88 0.73
C ALA A 33 12.90 28.89 0.49
N ALA A 34 12.44 28.50 -0.70
CA ALA A 34 11.01 28.46 -1.01
C ALA A 34 10.29 27.36 -0.22
N PHE A 35 10.93 26.20 -0.06
CA PHE A 35 10.40 25.07 0.71
C PHE A 35 10.17 25.47 2.18
N TRP A 36 11.20 25.98 2.86
CA TRP A 36 11.11 26.32 4.27
C TRP A 36 10.18 27.51 4.55
N GLN A 37 10.16 28.52 3.68
CA GLN A 37 9.20 29.62 3.78
C GLN A 37 7.75 29.13 3.67
N GLY A 38 7.47 28.26 2.71
CA GLY A 38 6.12 27.71 2.54
C GLY A 38 5.74 26.73 3.65
N PHE A 39 6.69 25.94 4.15
CA PHE A 39 6.47 25.04 5.28
C PHE A 39 6.12 25.85 6.55
N ASP A 40 6.88 26.89 6.88
CA ASP A 40 6.56 27.81 7.98
C ASP A 40 5.15 28.40 7.85
N ALA A 41 4.78 28.87 6.66
CA ALA A 41 3.44 29.39 6.40
C ALA A 41 2.33 28.34 6.59
N ILE A 42 2.55 27.09 6.17
CA ILE A 42 1.60 25.98 6.40
C ILE A 42 1.43 25.75 7.90
N VAL A 43 2.52 25.66 8.66
CA VAL A 43 2.48 25.40 10.10
C VAL A 43 1.74 26.52 10.82
N ARG A 44 2.09 27.78 10.53
CA ARG A 44 1.47 28.95 11.13
C ARG A 44 -0.04 29.00 10.92
N ASP A 45 -0.50 28.64 9.73
CA ASP A 45 -1.93 28.71 9.38
C ASP A 45 -2.74 27.50 9.86
N LEU A 46 -2.13 26.29 9.85
CA LEU A 46 -2.86 25.04 10.07
C LEU A 46 -2.66 24.41 11.44
N ALA A 47 -1.54 24.68 12.14
CA ALA A 47 -1.35 24.14 13.49
C ALA A 47 -2.41 24.62 14.50
N PRO A 48 -2.87 25.90 14.48
CA PRO A 48 -3.99 26.33 15.33
C PRO A 48 -5.31 25.61 15.01
N LYS A 49 -5.57 25.34 13.72
CA LYS A 49 -6.76 24.57 13.29
C LYS A 49 -6.69 23.12 13.78
N ASN A 50 -5.51 22.50 13.69
CA ASN A 50 -5.29 21.15 14.22
C ASN A 50 -5.58 21.09 15.73
N ALA A 51 -5.03 22.03 16.50
CA ALA A 51 -5.27 22.12 17.94
C ALA A 51 -6.76 22.30 18.27
N ALA A 52 -7.49 23.11 17.50
CA ALA A 52 -8.93 23.29 17.68
C ALA A 52 -9.73 22.00 17.40
N LEU A 53 -9.32 21.20 16.41
CA LEU A 53 -9.95 19.90 16.12
C LEU A 53 -9.71 18.90 17.27
N LEU A 54 -8.52 18.88 17.85
CA LEU A 54 -8.23 18.04 19.02
C LEU A 54 -9.05 18.47 20.25
N ALA A 55 -9.16 19.78 20.51
CA ALA A 55 -10.02 20.30 21.57
C ALA A 55 -11.50 19.92 21.36
N GLU A 56 -11.95 19.84 20.12
CA GLU A 56 -13.31 19.38 19.79
C GLU A 56 -13.50 17.88 20.07
N ARG A 57 -12.46 17.05 19.89
CA ARG A 57 -12.50 15.64 20.33
C ARG A 57 -12.72 15.56 21.84
N GLU A 58 -11.94 16.31 22.61
CA GLU A 58 -12.05 16.36 24.08
C GLU A 58 -13.41 16.85 24.57
N ARG A 59 -13.93 17.93 23.96
CA ARG A 59 -15.27 18.45 24.30
C ARG A 59 -16.34 17.38 24.09
N LEU A 60 -16.33 16.71 22.94
CA LEU A 60 -17.33 15.68 22.63
C LEU A 60 -17.21 14.47 23.57
N GLN A 61 -15.98 14.03 23.87
CA GLN A 61 -15.77 12.94 24.82
C GLN A 61 -16.29 13.32 26.21
N ALA A 62 -16.04 14.54 26.69
CA ALA A 62 -16.55 15.00 27.98
C ALA A 62 -18.10 15.00 28.03
N GLU A 63 -18.77 15.36 26.92
CA GLU A 63 -20.23 15.30 26.83
C GLU A 63 -20.75 13.85 26.80
N LEU A 64 -20.08 12.95 26.07
CA LEU A 64 -20.38 11.52 26.05
C LEU A 64 -20.23 10.90 27.44
N ASP A 65 -19.14 11.22 28.13
CA ASP A 65 -18.85 10.78 29.49
C ASP A 65 -19.93 11.24 30.47
N ALA A 66 -20.33 12.52 30.40
CA ALA A 66 -21.40 13.07 31.23
C ALA A 66 -22.73 12.37 30.96
N TRP A 67 -23.05 12.08 29.70
CA TRP A 67 -24.26 11.35 29.34
C TRP A 67 -24.26 9.93 29.91
N HIS A 68 -23.16 9.18 29.76
CA HIS A 68 -23.06 7.80 30.24
C HIS A 68 -23.03 7.70 31.77
N ARG A 69 -22.37 8.63 32.47
CA ARG A 69 -22.45 8.72 33.94
C ARG A 69 -23.88 8.92 34.44
N ALA A 70 -24.68 9.71 33.71
CA ALA A 70 -26.10 9.92 34.03
C ALA A 70 -27.01 8.77 33.57
N ASN A 71 -26.54 7.90 32.69
CA ASN A 71 -27.29 6.80 32.09
C ASN A 71 -26.46 5.51 32.08
N PRO A 72 -26.08 4.97 33.25
CA PRO A 72 -25.19 3.82 33.33
C PRO A 72 -25.83 2.55 32.75
N GLY A 73 -24.97 1.70 32.20
CA GLY A 73 -25.30 0.45 31.55
C GLY A 73 -25.71 0.64 30.08
N PRO A 74 -26.33 -0.40 29.48
CA PRO A 74 -26.78 -0.35 28.10
C PRO A 74 -27.76 0.80 27.82
N ILE A 75 -27.68 1.37 26.61
CA ILE A 75 -28.55 2.46 26.16
C ILE A 75 -30.01 1.98 26.07
N LYS A 76 -30.80 2.26 27.10
CA LYS A 76 -32.23 1.85 27.19
C LYS A 76 -33.14 2.61 26.23
N LYS A 77 -32.74 3.82 25.81
CA LYS A 77 -33.53 4.71 24.93
C LYS A 77 -32.70 5.14 23.71
N PRO A 78 -32.52 4.28 22.69
CA PRO A 78 -31.67 4.57 21.53
C PRO A 78 -32.05 5.86 20.79
N ALA A 79 -33.34 6.16 20.66
CA ALA A 79 -33.82 7.39 20.02
C ALA A 79 -33.40 8.65 20.79
N ALA A 80 -33.38 8.59 22.13
CA ALA A 80 -32.95 9.71 22.97
C ALA A 80 -31.44 9.91 22.89
N TYR A 81 -30.66 8.81 22.91
CA TYR A 81 -29.20 8.88 22.73
C TYR A 81 -28.84 9.43 21.35
N ARG A 82 -29.51 8.98 20.29
CA ARG A 82 -29.31 9.53 18.94
C ARG A 82 -29.57 11.04 18.87
N LYS A 83 -30.67 11.51 19.48
CA LYS A 83 -30.98 12.96 19.56
C LYS A 83 -29.91 13.72 20.35
N PHE A 84 -29.38 13.15 21.42
CA PHE A 84 -28.26 13.71 22.15
C PHE A 84 -27.02 13.83 21.25
N LEU A 85 -26.60 12.75 20.57
CA LEU A 85 -25.46 12.79 19.67
C LEU A 85 -25.61 13.83 18.54
N GLN A 86 -26.83 14.04 18.03
CA GLN A 86 -27.14 15.09 17.07
C GLN A 86 -27.02 16.50 17.68
N LYS A 87 -27.56 16.69 18.89
CA LYS A 87 -27.54 17.98 19.60
C LYS A 87 -26.12 18.46 19.85
N ILE A 88 -25.21 17.56 20.19
CA ILE A 88 -23.81 17.91 20.54
C ILE A 88 -22.90 18.04 19.31
N GLY A 89 -23.40 17.72 18.12
CA GLY A 89 -22.64 17.73 16.86
C GLY A 89 -21.86 16.45 16.55
N TYR A 90 -21.99 15.39 17.36
CA TYR A 90 -21.31 14.10 17.10
C TYR A 90 -21.88 13.38 15.87
N LEU A 91 -23.20 13.40 15.70
CA LEU A 91 -23.88 12.95 14.47
C LEU A 91 -24.23 14.15 13.61
N VAL A 92 -23.60 14.26 12.45
CA VAL A 92 -23.87 15.36 11.51
C VAL A 92 -25.00 15.00 10.52
N PRO A 93 -25.61 15.99 9.85
CA PRO A 93 -26.57 15.71 8.78
C PRO A 93 -25.95 14.84 7.67
N VAL A 94 -26.64 13.77 7.29
CA VAL A 94 -26.19 12.89 6.21
C VAL A 94 -26.36 13.59 4.86
N PRO A 95 -25.30 13.78 4.06
CA PRO A 95 -25.45 14.38 2.74
C PRO A 95 -26.33 13.53 1.83
N LYS A 96 -27.19 14.17 1.02
CA LYS A 96 -28.15 13.48 0.14
C LYS A 96 -27.45 12.66 -0.94
N ASP A 97 -26.59 13.30 -1.73
CA ASP A 97 -25.85 12.67 -2.82
C ASP A 97 -24.35 12.87 -2.63
N VAL A 98 -23.59 11.77 -2.63
CA VAL A 98 -22.13 11.80 -2.55
C VAL A 98 -21.57 10.91 -3.64
N ARG A 99 -20.66 11.48 -4.43
CA ARG A 99 -19.92 10.79 -5.47
C ARG A 99 -18.46 11.18 -5.35
N ALA A 100 -17.57 10.21 -5.20
CA ALA A 100 -16.14 10.45 -5.35
C ALA A 100 -15.86 10.91 -6.80
N THR A 101 -15.03 11.95 -6.93
CA THR A 101 -14.65 12.57 -8.20
C THR A 101 -13.14 12.48 -8.43
N ALA A 102 -12.43 11.66 -7.65
CA ALA A 102 -11.00 11.42 -7.81
C ALA A 102 -10.69 10.95 -9.24
N LYS A 103 -9.71 11.61 -9.85
CA LYS A 103 -9.18 11.28 -11.19
C LYS A 103 -7.73 10.86 -11.08
N ASN A 104 -7.20 10.29 -12.15
CA ASN A 104 -5.79 9.87 -12.22
C ASN A 104 -5.43 8.87 -11.12
N VAL A 105 -6.29 7.88 -10.88
CA VAL A 105 -6.03 6.80 -9.94
C VAL A 105 -5.51 5.60 -10.72
N ASP A 106 -4.41 5.00 -10.26
CA ASP A 106 -3.77 3.84 -10.88
C ASP A 106 -4.70 2.61 -10.84
N ASP A 107 -4.55 1.71 -11.81
CA ASP A 107 -5.47 0.60 -12.06
C ASP A 107 -5.58 -0.38 -10.90
N GLU A 108 -4.48 -0.56 -10.14
CA GLU A 108 -4.43 -1.37 -8.93
C GLU A 108 -5.50 -1.01 -7.90
N LEU A 109 -5.92 0.26 -7.90
CA LEU A 109 -6.91 0.79 -6.97
C LEU A 109 -8.26 1.03 -7.64
N ALA A 110 -8.24 1.54 -8.87
CA ALA A 110 -9.45 1.95 -9.56
C ALA A 110 -10.19 0.80 -10.28
N ARG A 111 -9.47 -0.26 -10.66
CA ARG A 111 -9.97 -1.27 -11.61
C ARG A 111 -9.67 -2.72 -11.23
N GLN A 112 -8.78 -2.96 -10.27
CA GLN A 112 -8.40 -4.30 -9.82
C GLN A 112 -8.90 -4.57 -8.40
N ALA A 113 -9.05 -5.86 -8.09
CA ALA A 113 -9.28 -6.35 -6.73
C ALA A 113 -8.18 -7.36 -6.40
N GLY A 114 -7.51 -7.19 -5.28
CA GLY A 114 -6.45 -8.08 -4.83
C GLY A 114 -5.86 -7.65 -3.49
N PRO A 115 -4.91 -8.43 -2.95
CA PRO A 115 -4.29 -8.17 -1.65
C PRO A 115 -3.61 -6.80 -1.55
N GLN A 116 -3.67 -6.21 -0.36
CA GLN A 116 -2.90 -5.04 0.04
C GLN A 116 -2.05 -5.42 1.27
N LEU A 117 -0.75 -5.11 1.23
CA LEU A 117 0.16 -5.32 2.36
C LEU A 117 0.29 -4.06 3.20
N VAL A 118 0.65 -4.21 4.48
CA VAL A 118 1.09 -3.11 5.36
C VAL A 118 2.40 -3.53 6.00
N VAL A 119 3.43 -2.68 5.92
CA VAL A 119 4.76 -2.99 6.49
C VAL A 119 5.43 -1.76 7.12
N PRO A 120 6.22 -1.93 8.19
CA PRO A 120 6.94 -0.84 8.83
C PRO A 120 8.00 -0.27 7.91
N ILE A 121 7.95 1.03 7.64
CA ILE A 121 8.89 1.68 6.72
C ILE A 121 10.32 1.76 7.29
N THR A 122 10.46 1.71 8.62
CA THR A 122 11.77 1.73 9.31
C THR A 122 12.58 0.45 9.08
N ASN A 123 11.97 -0.61 8.54
CA ASN A 123 12.66 -1.84 8.18
C ASN A 123 12.83 -1.95 6.66
N ALA A 124 14.00 -1.56 6.15
CA ALA A 124 14.31 -1.57 4.72
C ALA A 124 14.13 -2.95 4.06
N ARG A 125 14.50 -4.03 4.77
CA ARG A 125 14.28 -5.41 4.31
C ARG A 125 12.80 -5.70 4.07
N TYR A 126 11.92 -5.32 5.00
CA TYR A 126 10.49 -5.57 4.89
C TYR A 126 9.86 -4.69 3.81
N ALA A 127 10.25 -3.42 3.73
CA ALA A 127 9.79 -2.50 2.71
C ALA A 127 10.14 -2.98 1.28
N LEU A 128 11.39 -3.45 1.06
CA LEU A 128 11.81 -4.05 -0.20
C LEU A 128 11.04 -5.34 -0.54
N ASN A 129 10.80 -6.20 0.46
CA ASN A 129 10.02 -7.42 0.24
C ASN A 129 8.59 -7.12 -0.17
N ALA A 130 7.96 -6.17 0.52
CA ALA A 130 6.57 -5.81 0.26
C ALA A 130 6.41 -5.08 -1.07
N ALA A 131 7.38 -4.25 -1.47
CA ALA A 131 7.40 -3.67 -2.80
C ALA A 131 7.55 -4.74 -3.89
N ASN A 132 8.37 -5.76 -3.66
CA ASN A 132 8.58 -6.86 -4.61
C ASN A 132 7.49 -7.95 -4.56
N ALA A 133 6.59 -7.92 -3.57
CA ALA A 133 5.56 -8.93 -3.35
C ALA A 133 4.39 -8.89 -4.36
N ARG A 134 4.43 -7.99 -5.36
CA ARG A 134 3.46 -7.99 -6.46
C ARG A 134 3.45 -9.30 -7.22
N TRP A 135 4.59 -9.99 -7.29
CA TRP A 135 4.71 -11.30 -7.93
C TRP A 135 5.28 -12.31 -6.95
N GLY A 136 4.48 -13.30 -6.57
CA GLY A 136 4.85 -14.33 -5.59
C GLY A 136 4.75 -15.73 -6.16
N SER A 137 5.73 -16.58 -5.84
CA SER A 137 5.68 -18.02 -6.17
C SER A 137 4.56 -18.71 -5.38
N LEU A 138 3.59 -19.30 -6.07
CA LEU A 138 2.59 -20.14 -5.42
C LEU A 138 3.22 -21.41 -4.88
N TYR A 139 4.24 -21.95 -5.56
CA TYR A 139 4.90 -23.18 -5.11
C TYR A 139 5.60 -22.95 -3.77
N ASP A 140 6.37 -21.87 -3.64
CA ASP A 140 7.03 -21.53 -2.38
C ASP A 140 6.02 -21.25 -1.27
N ALA A 141 4.91 -20.56 -1.58
CA ALA A 141 3.86 -20.26 -0.61
C ALA A 141 3.17 -21.54 -0.10
N LEU A 142 2.79 -22.46 -0.98
CA LEU A 142 2.16 -23.72 -0.60
C LEU A 142 3.13 -24.67 0.10
N TYR A 143 4.36 -24.78 -0.43
CA TYR A 143 5.37 -25.65 0.15
C TYR A 143 5.76 -25.16 1.54
N GLY A 144 5.98 -23.85 1.69
CA GLY A 144 6.53 -23.22 2.90
C GLY A 144 5.54 -22.96 4.03
N THR A 145 4.24 -23.19 3.83
CA THR A 145 3.19 -22.92 4.83
C THR A 145 2.42 -24.18 5.21
N ASP A 146 1.48 -24.06 6.14
CA ASP A 146 0.52 -25.10 6.55
C ASP A 146 -0.70 -25.19 5.63
N ALA A 147 -0.73 -24.46 4.50
CA ALA A 147 -1.81 -24.53 3.51
C ALA A 147 -1.99 -25.95 2.93
N LEU A 148 -0.96 -26.78 2.99
CA LEU A 148 -1.01 -28.21 2.69
C LEU A 148 -0.62 -29.03 3.93
N PRO A 149 -1.42 -30.04 4.31
CA PRO A 149 -1.15 -30.83 5.50
C PRO A 149 0.18 -31.59 5.39
N GLU A 150 0.87 -31.69 6.51
CA GLU A 150 2.12 -32.46 6.65
C GLU A 150 1.82 -33.91 7.08
N THR A 151 0.93 -34.57 6.34
CA THR A 151 0.56 -35.98 6.54
C THR A 151 1.00 -36.82 5.34
N ASP A 152 1.05 -38.13 5.55
CA ASP A 152 1.31 -39.12 4.49
C ASP A 152 2.69 -38.93 3.83
N GLY A 153 3.71 -38.60 4.62
CA GLY A 153 5.07 -38.37 4.14
C GLY A 153 5.29 -37.03 3.43
N ALA A 154 4.39 -36.05 3.60
CA ALA A 154 4.45 -34.72 2.97
C ALA A 154 4.99 -33.60 3.89
N GLU A 155 5.84 -33.96 4.86
CA GLU A 155 6.51 -33.02 5.77
C GLU A 155 7.54 -32.16 5.01
N ARG A 156 7.75 -30.89 5.41
CA ARG A 156 8.68 -29.98 4.70
C ARG A 156 10.14 -30.44 4.74
N GLY A 157 10.57 -31.08 5.82
CA GLY A 157 11.97 -31.51 6.03
C GLY A 157 12.97 -30.35 5.97
N THR A 158 14.27 -30.68 5.91
CA THR A 158 15.37 -29.69 5.74
C THR A 158 15.75 -29.47 4.26
N GLY A 159 15.21 -30.29 3.36
CA GLY A 159 15.44 -30.24 1.92
C GLY A 159 14.14 -30.40 1.14
N TYR A 160 14.24 -30.63 -0.18
CA TYR A 160 13.05 -30.85 -1.02
C TYR A 160 12.49 -32.26 -0.80
N ASN A 161 11.24 -32.31 -0.35
CA ASN A 161 10.43 -33.53 -0.26
C ASN A 161 9.56 -33.66 -1.51
N ALA A 162 9.85 -34.65 -2.35
CA ALA A 162 9.12 -34.88 -3.59
C ALA A 162 7.63 -35.23 -3.37
N VAL A 163 7.29 -35.88 -2.25
CA VAL A 163 5.88 -36.20 -1.92
C VAL A 163 5.10 -34.92 -1.66
N ARG A 164 5.67 -33.99 -0.88
CA ARG A 164 5.08 -32.66 -0.68
C ARG A 164 5.04 -31.85 -1.97
N GLY A 165 6.14 -31.86 -2.74
CA GLY A 165 6.23 -31.17 -4.02
C GLY A 165 5.16 -31.61 -5.02
N ALA A 166 4.85 -32.90 -5.08
CA ALA A 166 3.76 -33.42 -5.92
C ALA A 166 2.40 -32.83 -5.52
N LYS A 167 2.09 -32.77 -4.21
CA LYS A 167 0.86 -32.12 -3.69
C LYS A 167 0.79 -30.63 -4.07
N VAL A 168 1.92 -29.92 -4.02
CA VAL A 168 2.02 -28.51 -4.44
C VAL A 168 1.72 -28.34 -5.93
N ILE A 169 2.34 -29.16 -6.78
CA ILE A 169 2.14 -29.13 -8.24
C ILE A 169 0.68 -29.41 -8.57
N GLU A 170 0.10 -30.47 -8.00
CA GLU A 170 -1.30 -30.84 -8.20
C GLU A 170 -2.24 -29.69 -7.82
N TYR A 171 -2.04 -29.08 -6.65
CA TYR A 171 -2.81 -27.91 -6.23
C TYR A 171 -2.74 -26.78 -7.26
N ALA A 172 -1.54 -26.45 -7.75
CA ALA A 172 -1.34 -25.39 -8.73
C ALA A 172 -1.99 -25.72 -10.09
N ARG A 173 -2.03 -26.99 -10.52
CA ARG A 173 -2.79 -27.41 -11.70
C ARG A 173 -4.29 -27.19 -11.53
N HIS A 174 -4.82 -27.48 -10.35
CA HIS A 174 -6.22 -27.17 -10.05
C HIS A 174 -6.50 -25.68 -9.91
N VAL A 175 -5.51 -24.85 -9.57
CA VAL A 175 -5.64 -23.39 -9.72
C VAL A 175 -5.76 -23.01 -11.19
N LEU A 176 -4.92 -23.56 -12.08
CA LEU A 176 -5.01 -23.31 -13.52
C LEU A 176 -6.35 -23.77 -14.10
N ASP A 177 -6.84 -24.96 -13.76
CA ASP A 177 -8.14 -25.45 -14.23
C ASP A 177 -9.31 -24.53 -13.82
N ARG A 178 -9.25 -23.94 -12.63
CA ARG A 178 -10.29 -23.01 -12.15
C ARG A 178 -10.17 -21.61 -12.77
N THR A 179 -8.95 -21.18 -13.08
CA THR A 179 -8.68 -19.78 -13.44
C THR A 179 -8.45 -19.58 -14.93
N ALA A 180 -7.92 -20.55 -15.65
CA ALA A 180 -7.66 -20.54 -17.08
C ALA A 180 -7.97 -21.93 -17.69
N PRO A 181 -9.21 -22.42 -17.59
CA PRO A 181 -9.58 -23.78 -17.97
C PRO A 181 -9.23 -24.08 -19.44
N LEU A 182 -8.86 -25.34 -19.69
CA LEU A 182 -8.73 -25.86 -21.05
C LEU A 182 -10.11 -26.10 -21.67
N GLN A 183 -10.21 -25.97 -23.00
CA GLN A 183 -11.42 -26.31 -23.75
C GLN A 183 -11.82 -27.78 -23.55
N ARG A 184 -10.82 -28.67 -23.41
CA ARG A 184 -10.98 -30.10 -23.13
C ARG A 184 -9.83 -30.57 -22.23
N GLY A 185 -10.11 -31.49 -21.32
CA GLY A 185 -9.11 -32.04 -20.40
C GLY A 185 -8.76 -31.10 -19.24
N SER A 186 -7.63 -31.37 -18.58
CA SER A 186 -7.14 -30.65 -17.40
C SER A 186 -5.65 -30.34 -17.54
N HIS A 187 -5.20 -29.25 -16.92
CA HIS A 187 -3.79 -28.91 -16.80
C HIS A 187 -2.98 -29.99 -16.06
N VAL A 188 -3.61 -30.81 -15.22
CA VAL A 188 -3.00 -31.97 -14.54
C VAL A 188 -2.39 -32.95 -15.55
N ASP A 189 -2.96 -33.02 -16.76
CA ASP A 189 -2.50 -33.90 -17.83
C ASP A 189 -1.62 -33.20 -18.86
N SER A 190 -1.23 -31.95 -18.64
CA SER A 190 -0.35 -31.24 -19.56
C SER A 190 1.04 -31.90 -19.66
N THR A 191 1.57 -32.00 -20.88
CA THR A 191 2.93 -32.49 -21.19
C THR A 191 3.74 -31.52 -22.04
N ALA A 192 3.09 -30.51 -22.65
CA ALA A 192 3.77 -29.40 -23.28
C ALA A 192 2.83 -28.19 -23.40
N TYR A 193 3.43 -27.00 -23.37
CA TYR A 193 2.79 -25.74 -23.73
C TYR A 193 3.55 -25.15 -24.92
N ARG A 194 2.84 -24.57 -25.88
CA ARG A 194 3.41 -23.82 -27.01
C ARG A 194 2.44 -22.76 -27.50
N VAL A 195 2.92 -21.83 -28.30
CA VAL A 195 2.14 -20.74 -28.88
C VAL A 195 2.09 -20.94 -30.39
N GLU A 196 0.88 -21.10 -30.95
CA GLU A 196 0.65 -21.30 -32.38
C GLU A 196 -0.46 -20.37 -32.84
N GLY A 197 -0.22 -19.62 -33.92
CA GLY A 197 -1.23 -18.73 -34.51
C GLY A 197 -1.79 -17.69 -33.53
N GLY A 198 -1.01 -17.28 -32.52
CA GLY A 198 -1.46 -16.34 -31.49
C GLY A 198 -2.22 -16.96 -30.32
N ALA A 199 -2.36 -18.29 -30.26
CA ALA A 199 -3.08 -18.99 -29.20
C ALA A 199 -2.14 -19.91 -28.40
N LEU A 200 -2.45 -20.08 -27.11
CA LEU A 200 -1.83 -21.10 -26.29
C LEU A 200 -2.38 -22.48 -26.67
N VAL A 201 -1.48 -23.40 -27.02
CA VAL A 201 -1.78 -24.80 -27.30
C VAL A 201 -1.12 -25.69 -26.24
N VAL A 202 -1.92 -26.58 -25.66
CA VAL A 202 -1.50 -27.50 -24.60
C VAL A 202 -1.61 -28.92 -25.12
N THR A 203 -0.51 -29.67 -25.06
CA THR A 203 -0.50 -31.12 -25.32
C THR A 203 -0.83 -31.86 -24.03
N LEU A 204 -1.73 -32.83 -24.12
CA LEU A 204 -2.14 -33.67 -23.01
C LEU A 204 -1.42 -35.03 -23.04
N LYS A 205 -1.41 -35.76 -21.92
CA LYS A 205 -0.84 -37.12 -21.80
C LYS A 205 -1.37 -38.10 -22.85
N SER A 206 -2.62 -37.92 -23.32
CA SER A 206 -3.21 -38.74 -24.39
C SER A 206 -2.60 -38.50 -25.78
N GLY A 207 -1.74 -37.50 -25.94
CA GLY A 207 -1.24 -37.01 -27.22
C GLY A 207 -2.17 -36.01 -27.92
N ALA A 208 -3.41 -35.84 -27.42
CA ALA A 208 -4.32 -34.82 -27.92
C ALA A 208 -3.81 -33.40 -27.59
N THR A 209 -4.16 -32.44 -28.43
CA THR A 209 -3.93 -31.01 -28.16
C THR A 209 -5.24 -30.29 -27.88
N THR A 210 -5.17 -29.26 -27.05
CA THR A 210 -6.30 -28.40 -26.69
C THR A 210 -5.82 -26.95 -26.56
N THR A 211 -6.76 -26.03 -26.52
CA THR A 211 -6.54 -24.61 -26.20
C THR A 211 -7.19 -24.26 -24.86
N LEU A 212 -7.04 -23.01 -24.42
CA LEU A 212 -7.87 -22.45 -23.35
C LEU A 212 -9.34 -22.38 -23.79
N ALA A 213 -10.27 -22.65 -22.87
CA ALA A 213 -11.71 -22.48 -23.09
C ALA A 213 -12.07 -21.01 -23.36
N LYS A 214 -11.27 -20.08 -22.86
CA LYS A 214 -11.36 -18.63 -23.15
C LYS A 214 -10.01 -18.15 -23.68
N PRO A 215 -9.82 -18.08 -25.01
CA PRO A 215 -8.53 -17.73 -25.61
C PRO A 215 -7.94 -16.39 -25.13
N ALA A 216 -8.79 -15.40 -24.85
CA ALA A 216 -8.37 -14.07 -24.36
C ALA A 216 -7.70 -14.09 -22.98
N GLN A 217 -7.71 -15.21 -22.26
CA GLN A 217 -6.96 -15.36 -21.02
C GLN A 217 -5.46 -15.52 -21.26
N PHE A 218 -5.03 -15.90 -22.47
CA PHE A 218 -3.62 -15.88 -22.84
C PHE A 218 -3.17 -14.46 -23.18
N VAL A 219 -2.25 -13.93 -22.40
CA VAL A 219 -1.80 -12.52 -22.48
C VAL A 219 -0.44 -12.38 -23.13
N GLY A 220 0.42 -13.39 -23.02
CA GLY A 220 1.75 -13.34 -23.62
C GLY A 220 2.64 -14.48 -23.13
N TYR A 221 3.90 -14.47 -23.56
CA TYR A 221 4.86 -15.51 -23.23
C TYR A 221 6.29 -14.97 -23.17
N GLN A 222 7.23 -15.74 -22.63
CA GLN A 222 8.67 -15.46 -22.74
C GLN A 222 9.39 -16.61 -23.43
N GLY A 223 10.48 -16.31 -24.12
CA GLY A 223 11.27 -17.30 -24.86
C GLY A 223 10.69 -17.63 -26.23
N ASP A 224 10.99 -18.83 -26.72
CA ASP A 224 10.54 -19.30 -28.02
C ASP A 224 9.07 -19.73 -28.00
N ALA A 225 8.31 -19.42 -29.05
CA ALA A 225 6.88 -19.78 -29.12
C ALA A 225 6.65 -21.30 -29.10
N ALA A 226 7.54 -22.11 -29.68
CA ALA A 226 7.41 -23.55 -29.74
C ALA A 226 7.70 -24.24 -28.39
N ALA A 227 8.47 -23.57 -27.52
CA ALA A 227 8.83 -24.05 -26.18
C ALA A 227 9.05 -22.85 -25.23
N PRO A 228 7.96 -22.16 -24.82
CA PRO A 228 8.05 -20.95 -24.03
C PRO A 228 8.66 -21.25 -22.65
N LEU A 229 9.46 -20.30 -22.17
CA LEU A 229 10.00 -20.31 -20.80
C LEU A 229 8.94 -19.85 -19.78
N SER A 230 7.91 -19.17 -20.26
CA SER A 230 6.80 -18.71 -19.45
C SER A 230 5.56 -18.46 -20.29
N VAL A 231 4.39 -18.74 -19.71
CA VAL A 231 3.08 -18.44 -20.27
C VAL A 231 2.35 -17.51 -19.31
N LEU A 232 2.04 -16.30 -19.77
CA LEU A 232 1.30 -15.30 -19.03
C LEU A 232 -0.20 -15.43 -19.31
N LEU A 233 -0.95 -15.62 -18.24
CA LEU A 233 -2.39 -15.78 -18.23
C LEU A 233 -3.05 -14.66 -17.42
N ARG A 234 -4.34 -14.42 -17.63
CA ARG A 234 -5.14 -13.48 -16.84
C ARG A 234 -6.52 -14.02 -16.50
N ASN A 235 -6.92 -13.82 -15.25
CA ASN A 235 -8.25 -14.14 -14.74
C ASN A 235 -8.72 -13.07 -13.74
N ASN A 236 -9.97 -12.62 -13.85
CA ASN A 236 -10.54 -11.60 -12.96
C ASN A 236 -9.67 -10.33 -12.76
N GLY A 237 -8.95 -9.93 -13.81
CA GLY A 237 -8.10 -8.75 -13.77
C GLY A 237 -6.68 -8.99 -13.24
N LEU A 238 -6.39 -10.17 -12.67
CA LEU A 238 -5.09 -10.57 -12.13
C LEU A 238 -4.36 -11.54 -13.05
N HIS A 239 -3.03 -11.49 -13.01
CA HIS A 239 -2.18 -12.33 -13.86
C HIS A 239 -1.63 -13.56 -13.14
N LEU A 240 -1.40 -14.62 -13.91
CA LEU A 240 -0.68 -15.82 -13.52
C LEU A 240 0.43 -16.07 -14.53
N ASP A 241 1.65 -16.30 -14.07
CA ASP A 241 2.81 -16.59 -14.90
C ASP A 241 3.27 -18.02 -14.64
N LEU A 242 2.94 -18.91 -15.58
CA LEU A 242 3.34 -20.31 -15.56
C LEU A 242 4.79 -20.43 -16.01
N ARG A 243 5.69 -20.81 -15.11
CA ARG A 243 7.13 -20.92 -15.38
C ARG A 243 7.49 -22.33 -15.85
N ILE A 244 8.23 -22.41 -16.95
CA ILE A 244 8.61 -23.67 -17.58
C ILE A 244 10.13 -23.71 -17.71
N ASP A 245 10.76 -24.63 -16.98
CA ASP A 245 12.19 -24.89 -17.06
C ASP A 245 12.53 -26.32 -16.62
N ARG A 246 12.75 -27.19 -17.61
CA ARG A 246 13.14 -28.59 -17.44
C ARG A 246 14.52 -28.78 -16.82
N LYS A 247 15.35 -27.73 -16.71
CA LYS A 247 16.68 -27.81 -16.08
C LYS A 247 16.60 -27.67 -14.56
N THR A 248 15.50 -27.16 -14.03
CA THR A 248 15.30 -27.06 -12.58
C THR A 248 14.96 -28.44 -11.98
N PRO A 249 15.28 -28.70 -10.70
CA PRO A 249 14.90 -29.96 -10.05
C PRO A 249 13.41 -30.27 -10.11
N ILE A 250 12.56 -29.25 -9.98
CA ILE A 250 11.09 -29.41 -10.04
C ILE A 250 10.64 -29.64 -11.47
N GLY A 251 11.05 -28.80 -12.42
CA GLY A 251 10.64 -28.90 -13.82
C GLY A 251 11.15 -30.16 -14.53
N ALA A 252 12.28 -30.73 -14.10
CA ALA A 252 12.75 -32.02 -14.62
C ALA A 252 11.80 -33.18 -14.28
N GLY A 253 11.08 -33.09 -13.16
CA GLY A 253 10.10 -34.09 -12.72
C GLY A 253 8.66 -33.82 -13.18
N ASP A 254 8.36 -32.63 -13.72
CA ASP A 254 7.04 -32.29 -14.24
C ASP A 254 6.93 -32.67 -15.73
N PRO A 255 5.89 -33.40 -16.17
CA PRO A 255 5.74 -33.83 -17.57
C PRO A 255 5.75 -32.69 -18.59
N ALA A 256 5.25 -31.49 -18.21
CA ALA A 256 5.26 -30.30 -19.05
C ALA A 256 6.48 -29.40 -18.85
N GLY A 257 7.39 -29.76 -17.94
CA GLY A 257 8.55 -28.94 -17.60
C GLY A 257 8.25 -27.79 -16.66
N VAL A 258 7.06 -27.74 -16.06
CA VAL A 258 6.65 -26.62 -15.19
C VAL A 258 7.42 -26.66 -13.88
N CYS A 259 8.00 -25.52 -13.52
CA CYS A 259 8.79 -25.38 -12.30
C CYS A 259 8.16 -24.45 -11.26
N ASP A 260 7.19 -23.61 -11.65
CA ASP A 260 6.45 -22.74 -10.73
C ASP A 260 5.17 -22.19 -11.38
N LEU A 261 4.26 -21.68 -10.54
CA LEU A 261 3.16 -20.80 -10.92
C LEU A 261 3.29 -19.50 -10.11
N VAL A 262 3.75 -18.43 -10.76
CA VAL A 262 3.92 -17.11 -10.11
C VAL A 262 2.62 -16.33 -10.23
N LEU A 263 2.07 -15.88 -9.10
CA LEU A 263 0.83 -15.12 -9.04
C LEU A 263 1.11 -13.63 -8.93
N GLU A 264 0.33 -12.84 -9.65
CA GLU A 264 0.14 -11.44 -9.32
C GLU A 264 -0.66 -11.34 -8.01
N ALA A 265 -0.01 -10.83 -6.96
CA ALA A 265 -0.47 -10.93 -5.57
C ALA A 265 -0.68 -9.56 -4.93
N ALA A 266 0.29 -9.03 -4.18
CA ALA A 266 0.14 -7.75 -3.48
C ALA A 266 0.03 -6.60 -4.49
N LEU A 267 -1.20 -6.14 -4.74
CA LEU A 267 -1.42 -5.13 -5.75
C LEU A 267 -0.92 -3.77 -5.29
N SER A 268 -1.17 -3.50 -4.01
CA SER A 268 -0.70 -2.30 -3.33
C SER A 268 -0.09 -2.65 -1.98
N THR A 269 0.75 -1.76 -1.48
CA THR A 269 1.45 -1.89 -0.20
C THR A 269 1.43 -0.54 0.49
N ILE A 270 1.07 -0.52 1.78
CA ILE A 270 1.20 0.63 2.66
C ILE A 270 2.54 0.52 3.39
N LEU A 271 3.43 1.47 3.11
CA LEU A 271 4.64 1.69 3.91
C LEU A 271 4.29 2.60 5.08
N ASP A 272 4.49 2.08 6.28
CA ASP A 272 3.83 2.62 7.46
C ASP A 272 4.76 3.47 8.34
N LEU A 273 4.35 4.72 8.61
CA LEU A 273 4.98 5.63 9.58
C LEU A 273 4.20 5.71 10.90
N GLU A 274 3.11 4.95 11.04
CA GLU A 274 2.21 5.02 12.19
C GLU A 274 2.32 3.74 13.05
N ASP A 275 1.27 2.91 13.15
CA ASP A 275 1.15 1.93 14.26
C ASP A 275 2.20 0.80 14.26
N SER A 276 2.85 0.50 13.13
CA SER A 276 3.86 -0.56 13.07
C SER A 276 5.29 -0.11 13.34
N VAL A 277 5.51 1.16 13.66
CA VAL A 277 6.84 1.74 13.93
C VAL A 277 6.90 2.48 15.25
N ALA A 278 8.10 2.60 15.82
CA ALA A 278 8.37 3.50 16.93
C ALA A 278 9.28 4.61 16.42
N VAL A 279 8.74 5.82 16.31
CA VAL A 279 9.40 6.96 15.68
C VAL A 279 9.10 8.20 16.52
N VAL A 280 10.04 8.57 17.40
CA VAL A 280 9.74 9.51 18.51
C VAL A 280 10.53 10.81 18.44
N ASP A 281 11.53 10.90 17.57
CA ASP A 281 12.38 12.09 17.42
C ASP A 281 12.85 12.30 15.97
N ALA A 282 13.71 13.30 15.77
CA ALA A 282 14.22 13.66 14.45
C ALA A 282 15.06 12.56 13.80
N ASP A 283 15.85 11.80 14.56
CA ASP A 283 16.71 10.74 14.00
C ASP A 283 15.84 9.61 13.45
N ASP A 284 14.80 9.21 14.21
CA ASP A 284 13.85 8.20 13.75
C ASP A 284 13.06 8.69 12.52
N LYS A 285 12.60 9.96 12.51
CA LYS A 285 11.92 10.54 11.34
C LYS A 285 12.82 10.52 10.11
N VAL A 286 14.08 10.94 10.24
CA VAL A 286 15.03 10.94 9.13
C VAL A 286 15.28 9.53 8.62
N HIS A 287 15.44 8.53 9.50
CA HIS A 287 15.60 7.13 9.10
C HIS A 287 14.39 6.62 8.30
N ALA A 288 13.19 6.86 8.81
CA ALA A 288 11.95 6.44 8.15
C ALA A 288 11.77 7.14 6.79
N TYR A 289 12.03 8.44 6.71
CA TYR A 289 11.97 9.21 5.47
C TYR A 289 13.05 8.83 4.46
N ALA A 290 14.25 8.46 4.92
CA ALA A 290 15.32 8.00 4.05
C ALA A 290 14.93 6.69 3.34
N ASN A 291 14.26 5.77 4.02
CA ASN A 291 13.72 4.57 3.38
C ASN A 291 12.63 4.90 2.35
N TRP A 292 11.74 5.85 2.65
CA TRP A 292 10.74 6.31 1.67
C TRP A 292 11.38 6.91 0.42
N LEU A 293 12.38 7.78 0.61
CA LEU A 293 13.15 8.41 -0.45
C LEU A 293 13.89 7.38 -1.31
N GLY A 294 14.59 6.45 -0.67
CA GLY A 294 15.32 5.40 -1.35
C GLY A 294 14.40 4.52 -2.20
N ILE A 295 13.19 4.22 -1.73
CA ILE A 295 12.21 3.45 -2.49
C ILE A 295 11.75 4.19 -3.74
N LEU A 296 11.38 5.46 -3.63
CA LEU A 296 10.86 6.24 -4.76
C LEU A 296 11.94 6.65 -5.75
N LYS A 297 13.20 6.71 -5.32
CA LYS A 297 14.36 6.84 -6.21
C LYS A 297 14.82 5.51 -6.79
N GLY A 298 14.30 4.38 -6.31
CA GLY A 298 14.73 3.05 -6.72
C GLY A 298 16.14 2.67 -6.24
N THR A 299 16.66 3.38 -5.24
CA THR A 299 18.02 3.21 -4.71
C THR A 299 18.07 2.46 -3.38
N LEU A 300 16.93 2.13 -2.77
CA LEU A 300 16.91 1.36 -1.53
C LEU A 300 17.50 -0.04 -1.77
N THR A 301 18.47 -0.41 -0.95
CA THR A 301 19.12 -1.72 -0.96
C THR A 301 19.31 -2.25 0.45
N GLU A 302 19.32 -3.57 0.59
CA GLU A 302 19.57 -4.25 1.87
C GLU A 302 20.42 -5.51 1.63
N GLU A 303 21.46 -5.73 2.44
CA GLU A 303 22.21 -6.99 2.43
C GLU A 303 21.47 -8.09 3.19
N VAL A 304 21.19 -9.22 2.52
CA VAL A 304 20.46 -10.34 3.12
C VAL A 304 21.34 -11.58 3.14
N SER A 305 21.54 -12.14 4.34
CA SER A 305 22.23 -13.41 4.56
C SER A 305 21.22 -14.55 4.68
N LYS A 306 21.25 -15.52 3.76
CA LYS A 306 20.41 -16.74 3.81
C LYS A 306 21.21 -17.95 3.32
N GLY A 307 21.22 -19.04 4.10
CA GLY A 307 21.88 -20.30 3.71
C GLY A 307 23.39 -20.15 3.49
N GLY A 308 24.08 -19.34 4.30
CA GLY A 308 25.52 -19.09 4.20
C GLY A 308 25.95 -18.21 3.02
N LYS A 309 25.00 -17.63 2.27
CA LYS A 309 25.27 -16.67 1.19
C LYS A 309 24.68 -15.31 1.52
N THR A 310 25.42 -14.25 1.18
CA THR A 310 24.98 -12.86 1.27
C THR A 310 24.67 -12.33 -0.12
N PHE A 311 23.55 -11.62 -0.27
CA PHE A 311 23.21 -10.95 -1.51
C PHE A 311 22.51 -9.62 -1.25
N THR A 312 22.74 -8.65 -2.13
CA THR A 312 22.06 -7.36 -2.11
C THR A 312 20.64 -7.50 -2.66
N ARG A 313 19.64 -7.17 -1.86
CA ARG A 313 18.24 -7.04 -2.28
C ARG A 313 17.99 -5.61 -2.77
N ARG A 314 17.29 -5.51 -3.90
CA ARG A 314 16.83 -4.25 -4.53
C ARG A 314 15.40 -4.41 -5.06
N LEU A 315 14.80 -3.33 -5.51
CA LEU A 315 13.51 -3.37 -6.19
C LEU A 315 13.59 -4.15 -7.51
N ASN A 316 12.56 -4.95 -7.79
CA ASN A 316 12.43 -5.70 -9.03
C ASN A 316 12.12 -4.76 -10.20
N ALA A 317 12.67 -5.04 -11.38
CA ALA A 317 12.28 -4.38 -12.62
C ALA A 317 10.86 -4.79 -13.06
N ASP A 318 10.29 -4.06 -14.03
CA ASP A 318 9.05 -4.47 -14.70
C ASP A 318 9.24 -5.77 -15.47
N ARG A 319 8.13 -6.50 -15.64
CA ARG A 319 8.12 -7.81 -16.31
C ARG A 319 7.71 -7.61 -17.76
N VAL A 320 8.53 -8.11 -18.68
CA VAL A 320 8.31 -7.96 -20.13
C VAL A 320 8.03 -9.33 -20.75
N TYR A 321 6.99 -9.38 -21.59
CA TYR A 321 6.53 -10.58 -22.30
C TYR A 321 6.35 -10.25 -23.78
N THR A 322 6.47 -11.26 -24.64
CA THR A 322 6.03 -11.19 -26.03
C THR A 322 4.51 -11.29 -26.09
N ALA A 323 3.87 -10.43 -26.87
CA ALA A 323 2.41 -10.47 -27.06
C ALA A 323 1.98 -11.77 -27.79
N PRO A 324 0.71 -12.21 -27.69
CA PRO A 324 0.28 -13.51 -28.20
C PRO A 324 0.60 -13.73 -29.67
N GLY A 325 0.38 -12.72 -30.51
CA GLY A 325 0.66 -12.77 -31.96
C GLY A 325 2.14 -12.73 -32.35
N GLY A 326 3.07 -12.75 -31.40
CA GLY A 326 4.52 -12.73 -31.65
C GLY A 326 5.10 -11.37 -32.04
N SER A 327 4.25 -10.39 -32.37
CA SER A 327 4.65 -9.00 -32.62
C SER A 327 4.30 -8.10 -31.44
N GLY A 328 5.28 -7.35 -30.95
CA GLY A 328 5.12 -6.42 -29.83
C GLY A 328 5.37 -7.02 -28.44
N GLN A 329 5.22 -6.17 -27.42
CA GLN A 329 5.52 -6.50 -26.02
C GLN A 329 4.33 -6.20 -25.11
N VAL A 330 4.18 -7.00 -24.06
CA VAL A 330 3.34 -6.73 -22.90
C VAL A 330 4.26 -6.46 -21.71
N THR A 331 4.15 -5.27 -21.12
CA THR A 331 4.91 -4.88 -19.94
C THR A 331 3.98 -4.76 -18.74
N LEU A 332 4.32 -5.46 -17.66
CA LEU A 332 3.58 -5.43 -16.40
C LEU A 332 4.45 -4.87 -15.28
N HIS A 333 3.81 -4.16 -14.35
CA HIS A 333 4.47 -3.65 -13.16
C HIS A 333 5.08 -4.80 -12.35
N GLY A 334 6.39 -4.72 -12.12
CA GLY A 334 7.12 -5.73 -11.35
C GLY A 334 6.98 -5.59 -9.83
N ARG A 335 6.32 -4.52 -9.37
CA ARG A 335 6.28 -4.07 -7.98
C ARG A 335 4.86 -3.69 -7.58
N SER A 336 4.62 -3.70 -6.27
CA SER A 336 3.37 -3.27 -5.66
C SER A 336 3.22 -1.75 -5.75
N LEU A 337 1.99 -1.26 -5.95
CA LEU A 337 1.72 0.17 -5.89
C LEU A 337 1.82 0.65 -4.44
N LEU A 338 2.70 1.60 -4.19
CA LEU A 338 3.05 2.02 -2.83
C LEU A 338 2.23 3.22 -2.38
N PHE A 339 1.67 3.07 -1.19
CA PHE A 339 1.18 4.13 -0.32
C PHE A 339 2.22 4.40 0.76
N VAL A 340 2.19 5.61 1.31
CA VAL A 340 2.76 5.90 2.63
C VAL A 340 1.63 6.20 3.60
N ARG A 341 1.60 5.56 4.76
CA ARG A 341 0.67 5.92 5.84
C ARG A 341 1.36 6.92 6.73
N ASN A 342 0.92 8.17 6.66
CA ASN A 342 1.36 9.22 7.57
C ASN A 342 0.68 9.02 8.93
N VAL A 343 1.24 9.58 9.99
CA VAL A 343 0.55 9.61 11.29
C VAL A 343 -0.73 10.44 11.22
N GLY A 344 -1.62 10.27 12.20
CA GLY A 344 -2.89 10.99 12.34
C GLY A 344 -2.74 12.49 12.69
N HIS A 345 -3.74 13.04 13.38
CA HIS A 345 -3.76 14.47 13.77
C HIS A 345 -3.28 14.75 15.20
N LEU A 346 -3.13 13.70 16.01
CA LEU A 346 -2.96 13.79 17.47
C LEU A 346 -1.56 14.23 17.90
N MET A 347 -0.53 13.50 17.47
CA MET A 347 0.81 13.63 18.04
C MET A 347 1.53 14.88 17.55
N SER A 348 2.38 15.43 18.42
CA SER A 348 3.44 16.36 18.05
C SER A 348 4.79 15.64 17.98
N ASN A 349 5.79 16.27 17.38
CA ASN A 349 7.14 15.71 17.31
C ASN A 349 8.21 16.80 17.55
N PRO A 350 9.25 16.53 18.35
CA PRO A 350 10.29 17.49 18.64
C PRO A 350 11.21 17.81 17.45
N ALA A 351 11.09 17.13 16.30
CA ALA A 351 11.94 17.39 15.15
C ALA A 351 11.86 18.84 14.64
N ILE A 352 10.73 19.51 14.83
CA ILE A 352 10.56 20.93 14.54
C ILE A 352 9.82 21.59 15.71
N LEU A 353 10.34 22.73 16.17
CA LEU A 353 9.60 23.62 17.06
C LEU A 353 9.09 24.82 16.25
N TYR A 354 7.92 25.36 16.59
CA TYR A 354 7.32 26.51 15.90
C TYR A 354 6.71 27.52 16.86
N GLY A 355 6.63 28.76 16.38
CA GLY A 355 6.07 29.89 17.11
C GLY A 355 6.94 30.35 18.28
N ASP A 356 6.54 31.45 18.90
CA ASP A 356 7.33 32.13 19.93
C ASP A 356 7.53 31.26 21.19
N ASP A 357 6.56 30.39 21.49
CA ASP A 357 6.60 29.46 22.63
C ASP A 357 7.37 28.15 22.32
N ALA A 358 7.99 28.03 21.14
CA ALA A 358 8.75 26.86 20.70
C ALA A 358 8.00 25.52 20.88
N ARG A 359 6.73 25.49 20.45
CA ARG A 359 5.88 24.29 20.53
C ARG A 359 6.32 23.23 19.53
N GLU A 360 6.22 21.96 19.89
CA GLU A 360 6.47 20.86 18.95
C GLU A 360 5.46 20.89 17.79
N ILE A 361 5.95 20.64 16.57
CA ILE A 361 5.11 20.60 15.37
C ILE A 361 4.09 19.47 15.46
N PRO A 362 2.82 19.66 15.00
CA PRO A 362 1.92 18.54 14.76
C PRO A 362 2.54 17.57 13.74
N GLU A 363 2.78 16.33 14.16
CA GLU A 363 3.54 15.36 13.38
C GLU A 363 2.83 15.02 12.05
N GLY A 364 1.49 15.01 12.04
CA GLY A 364 0.73 14.83 10.81
C GLY A 364 0.94 15.91 9.75
N ILE A 365 1.30 17.14 10.15
CA ILE A 365 1.67 18.23 9.22
C ILE A 365 3.10 18.01 8.72
N LEU A 366 4.02 17.64 9.62
CA LEU A 366 5.41 17.29 9.28
C LEU A 366 5.45 16.18 8.22
N ASP A 367 4.73 15.09 8.46
CA ASP A 367 4.61 13.97 7.52
C ASP A 367 4.05 14.42 6.18
N ALA A 368 2.94 15.17 6.18
CA ALA A 368 2.28 15.61 4.96
C ALA A 368 3.24 16.39 4.05
N VAL A 369 4.03 17.29 4.60
CA VAL A 369 5.00 18.09 3.84
C VAL A 369 6.15 17.22 3.33
N VAL A 370 6.81 16.46 4.23
CA VAL A 370 8.04 15.74 3.89
C VAL A 370 7.78 14.55 2.98
N THR A 371 6.78 13.72 3.29
CA THR A 371 6.47 12.52 2.48
C THR A 371 6.00 12.87 1.08
N THR A 372 5.28 13.99 0.91
CA THR A 372 4.84 14.48 -0.41
C THR A 372 6.01 15.05 -1.20
N ALA A 373 6.92 15.81 -0.56
CA ALA A 373 8.13 16.31 -1.20
C ALA A 373 9.02 15.16 -1.71
N ILE A 374 9.17 14.11 -0.91
CA ILE A 374 9.88 12.89 -1.32
C ILE A 374 9.17 12.22 -2.50
N ALA A 375 7.83 12.13 -2.49
CA ALA A 375 7.06 11.52 -3.57
C ALA A 375 7.13 12.26 -4.92
N MET A 376 7.63 13.49 -4.97
CA MET A 376 7.91 14.18 -6.23
C MET A 376 8.94 13.45 -7.11
N HIS A 377 9.85 12.67 -6.51
CA HIS A 377 10.87 11.90 -7.25
C HIS A 377 10.25 10.82 -8.15
N ASP A 378 9.07 10.30 -7.80
CA ASP A 378 8.32 9.34 -8.62
C ASP A 378 7.55 10.01 -9.79
N LEU A 379 7.10 11.25 -9.58
CA LEU A 379 6.26 11.96 -10.54
C LEU A 379 7.04 12.52 -11.74
N LYS A 380 8.38 12.55 -11.67
CA LYS A 380 9.21 13.11 -12.73
C LYS A 380 9.40 12.14 -13.89
N PRO A 381 9.13 12.55 -15.14
CA PRO A 381 9.47 11.75 -16.31
C PRO A 381 10.99 11.51 -16.37
N GLY A 382 11.40 10.26 -16.38
CA GLY A 382 12.80 9.89 -16.58
C GLY A 382 13.66 9.94 -15.32
N ASN A 383 13.18 9.35 -14.22
CA ASN A 383 14.03 8.97 -13.09
C ASN A 383 15.12 7.99 -13.60
N LYS A 384 16.23 8.53 -14.11
CA LYS A 384 17.35 7.83 -14.75
C LYS A 384 18.40 7.37 -13.73
N ASP A 385 18.18 7.65 -12.46
CA ASP A 385 19.15 7.39 -11.38
C ASP A 385 19.25 5.90 -11.02
N SER A 386 18.29 5.07 -11.44
CA SER A 386 18.41 3.61 -11.37
C SER A 386 19.12 3.06 -12.60
N LYS A 387 20.27 2.41 -12.39
CA LYS A 387 21.04 1.68 -13.41
C LYS A 387 20.23 0.60 -14.16
N ASP A 388 19.04 0.23 -13.64
CA ASP A 388 18.16 -0.83 -14.16
C ASP A 388 16.94 -0.30 -14.94
N GLY A 389 16.94 0.97 -15.37
CA GLY A 389 15.80 1.63 -16.01
C GLY A 389 14.87 2.30 -14.99
N ALA A 390 14.04 3.26 -15.43
CA ALA A 390 13.29 4.12 -14.53
C ALA A 390 12.26 3.34 -13.70
N ILE A 391 12.55 3.12 -12.42
CA ILE A 391 11.60 2.54 -11.47
C ILE A 391 10.56 3.60 -11.15
N ARG A 392 9.31 3.29 -11.46
CA ARG A 392 8.15 4.16 -11.21
C ARG A 392 7.12 3.44 -10.34
N ASN A 393 6.49 4.18 -9.44
CA ASN A 393 5.38 3.79 -8.59
C ASN A 393 4.04 4.13 -9.27
N SER A 394 3.69 5.42 -9.39
CA SER A 394 2.44 5.86 -10.04
C SER A 394 2.62 6.20 -11.51
N ARG A 395 1.70 5.71 -12.36
CA ARG A 395 1.67 5.92 -13.81
C ARG A 395 0.57 6.89 -14.17
N ALA A 396 -0.40 7.07 -13.28
CA ALA A 396 -1.41 8.10 -13.35
C ALA A 396 -0.91 9.48 -12.87
N GLY A 397 0.27 9.57 -12.25
CA GLY A 397 0.85 10.83 -11.78
C GLY A 397 0.25 11.29 -10.46
N SER A 398 0.01 10.34 -9.55
CA SER A 398 -0.61 10.56 -8.25
C SER A 398 0.28 10.09 -7.11
N ILE A 399 0.13 10.75 -5.95
CA ILE A 399 0.78 10.34 -4.70
C ILE A 399 -0.30 9.76 -3.81
N TYR A 400 -0.03 8.63 -3.16
CA TYR A 400 -1.02 7.90 -2.37
C TYR A 400 -0.66 7.94 -0.89
N ILE A 401 -1.47 8.64 -0.09
CA ILE A 401 -1.25 8.78 1.34
C ILE A 401 -2.45 8.21 2.10
N VAL A 402 -2.18 7.30 3.03
CA VAL A 402 -3.18 6.87 4.01
C VAL A 402 -3.19 7.89 5.15
N LYS A 403 -4.36 8.39 5.50
CA LYS A 403 -4.53 9.27 6.66
C LYS A 403 -5.38 8.54 7.72
N PRO A 404 -4.77 8.13 8.83
CA PRO A 404 -5.43 7.34 9.87
C PRO A 404 -6.06 8.23 10.94
N LYS A 405 -6.85 7.61 11.83
CA LYS A 405 -7.34 8.13 13.11
C LYS A 405 -8.01 9.51 13.02
N MET A 406 -8.74 9.73 11.94
CA MET A 406 -9.57 10.92 11.75
C MET A 406 -10.94 10.69 12.38
N HIS A 407 -11.45 11.67 13.12
CA HIS A 407 -12.78 11.62 13.74
C HIS A 407 -13.73 12.56 12.97
N GLY A 408 -14.55 12.03 12.07
CA GLY A 408 -15.63 12.77 11.42
C GLY A 408 -15.18 13.69 10.25
N PRO A 409 -16.15 14.34 9.59
CA PRO A 409 -15.93 14.99 8.30
C PRO A 409 -15.03 16.23 8.35
N ASP A 410 -15.03 16.98 9.45
CA ASP A 410 -14.23 18.21 9.56
C ASP A 410 -12.73 17.90 9.60
N GLU A 411 -12.33 16.78 10.21
CA GLU A 411 -10.94 16.33 10.22
C GLU A 411 -10.50 15.78 8.85
N VAL A 412 -11.43 15.20 8.09
CA VAL A 412 -11.18 14.80 6.69
C VAL A 412 -11.06 16.04 5.80
N ALA A 413 -11.89 17.06 6.02
CA ALA A 413 -11.78 18.34 5.33
C ALA A 413 -10.44 19.02 5.64
N PHE A 414 -10.00 19.00 6.90
CA PHE A 414 -8.69 19.50 7.31
C PHE A 414 -7.54 18.74 6.61
N ALA A 415 -7.60 17.42 6.51
CA ALA A 415 -6.63 16.66 5.72
C ALA A 415 -6.63 17.08 4.24
N GLY A 416 -7.82 17.31 3.67
CA GLY A 416 -7.98 17.83 2.30
C GLY A 416 -7.38 19.23 2.11
N GLU A 417 -7.55 20.12 3.08
CA GLU A 417 -6.95 21.46 3.13
C GLU A 417 -5.42 21.37 3.24
N LEU A 418 -4.91 20.57 4.18
CA LEU A 418 -3.49 20.35 4.41
C LEU A 418 -2.79 19.90 3.12
N PHE A 419 -3.28 18.85 2.47
CA PHE A 419 -2.68 18.39 1.22
C PHE A 419 -2.87 19.37 0.06
N GLY A 420 -3.94 20.17 0.06
CA GLY A 420 -4.07 21.28 -0.89
C GLY A 420 -2.98 22.35 -0.71
N ARG A 421 -2.64 22.69 0.54
CA ARG A 421 -1.56 23.62 0.87
C ARG A 421 -0.17 23.04 0.55
N VAL A 422 0.05 21.77 0.82
CA VAL A 422 1.29 21.06 0.47
C VAL A 422 1.48 21.00 -1.06
N GLU A 423 0.42 20.70 -1.82
CA GLU A 423 0.47 20.72 -3.29
C GLU A 423 0.85 22.10 -3.82
N GLN A 424 0.28 23.17 -3.27
CA GLN A 424 0.63 24.55 -3.64
C GLN A 424 2.10 24.86 -3.34
N LEU A 425 2.61 24.48 -2.16
CA LEU A 425 4.02 24.64 -1.79
C LEU A 425 4.94 23.95 -2.80
N LEU A 426 4.60 22.73 -3.21
CA LEU A 426 5.43 21.89 -4.07
C LEU A 426 5.17 22.09 -5.57
N GLY A 427 4.30 23.04 -5.96
CA GLY A 427 3.94 23.29 -7.35
C GLY A 427 3.19 22.13 -8.03
N LEU A 428 2.55 21.26 -7.25
CA LEU A 428 1.77 20.12 -7.73
C LEU A 428 0.37 20.57 -8.14
N LYS A 429 -0.24 19.83 -9.07
CA LYS A 429 -1.62 20.10 -9.47
C LYS A 429 -2.58 19.78 -8.30
N PRO A 430 -3.71 20.50 -8.17
CA PRO A 430 -4.69 20.17 -7.15
C PRO A 430 -5.14 18.71 -7.24
N SER A 431 -5.26 18.07 -6.07
CA SER A 431 -5.61 16.64 -5.97
C SER A 431 -4.60 15.72 -6.67
N THR A 432 -3.32 16.06 -6.78
CA THR A 432 -2.24 15.11 -7.08
C THR A 432 -2.12 14.08 -5.95
N VAL A 433 -2.18 14.53 -4.70
CA VAL A 433 -2.24 13.66 -3.52
C VAL A 433 -3.64 13.09 -3.34
N LYS A 434 -3.72 11.76 -3.34
CA LYS A 434 -4.90 10.96 -3.06
C LYS A 434 -4.88 10.47 -1.62
N LEU A 435 -6.07 10.34 -1.05
CA LEU A 435 -6.25 9.95 0.34
C LEU A 435 -6.85 8.55 0.45
N GLY A 436 -6.18 7.70 1.21
CA GLY A 436 -6.77 6.56 1.87
C GLY A 436 -7.40 6.99 3.17
N ILE A 437 -8.71 6.85 3.31
CA ILE A 437 -9.44 7.23 4.51
C ILE A 437 -9.64 5.97 5.35
N MET A 438 -9.05 5.94 6.54
CA MET A 438 -9.33 4.86 7.49
C MET A 438 -10.66 5.12 8.19
N ASP A 439 -11.60 4.20 8.04
CA ASP A 439 -12.82 4.11 8.84
C ASP A 439 -12.53 3.29 10.10
N GLU A 440 -11.83 3.93 11.03
CA GLU A 440 -11.32 3.29 12.24
C GLU A 440 -11.67 4.04 13.52
N GLU A 441 -12.44 5.13 13.41
CA GLU A 441 -12.92 5.91 14.54
C GLU A 441 -14.45 5.99 14.46
N ARG A 442 -15.13 5.82 15.59
CA ARG A 442 -16.60 5.76 15.67
C ARG A 442 -17.25 6.99 15.08
N ARG A 443 -16.70 8.18 15.32
CA ARG A 443 -17.21 9.46 14.75
C ARG A 443 -17.06 9.50 13.22
N THR A 444 -16.05 8.84 12.66
CA THR A 444 -15.95 8.65 11.20
C THR A 444 -16.96 7.64 10.71
N SER A 445 -17.07 6.45 11.33
CA SER A 445 -18.00 5.41 10.88
C SER A 445 -19.44 5.89 10.79
N VAL A 446 -19.92 6.59 11.84
CA VAL A 446 -21.30 7.09 11.88
C VAL A 446 -21.57 8.27 10.94
N ASN A 447 -20.51 8.91 10.42
CA ASN A 447 -20.57 10.05 9.51
C ASN A 447 -19.86 9.80 8.17
N LEU A 448 -19.60 8.53 7.81
CA LEU A 448 -18.68 8.16 6.72
C LEU A 448 -19.03 8.81 5.38
N LYS A 449 -20.32 8.93 5.07
CA LYS A 449 -20.78 9.60 3.84
C LYS A 449 -20.35 11.08 3.77
N ALA A 450 -20.39 11.79 4.90
CA ALA A 450 -19.90 13.16 4.99
C ALA A 450 -18.36 13.23 4.91
N CYS A 451 -17.66 12.26 5.51
CA CYS A 451 -16.21 12.13 5.40
C CYS A 451 -15.75 11.97 3.94
N ILE A 452 -16.41 11.07 3.18
CA ILE A 452 -16.12 10.88 1.76
C ILE A 452 -16.41 12.16 0.96
N ALA A 453 -17.49 12.87 1.28
CA ALA A 453 -17.82 14.13 0.61
C ALA A 453 -16.75 15.22 0.85
N ALA A 454 -16.20 15.30 2.05
CA ALA A 454 -15.17 16.27 2.43
C ALA A 454 -13.84 16.10 1.65
N ALA A 455 -13.58 14.91 1.12
CA ALA A 455 -12.39 14.60 0.32
C ALA A 455 -12.74 13.98 -1.04
N ALA A 456 -13.89 14.33 -1.64
CA ALA A 456 -14.43 13.66 -2.83
C ALA A 456 -13.46 13.64 -4.02
N SER A 457 -12.63 14.67 -4.20
CA SER A 457 -11.63 14.73 -5.29
C SER A 457 -10.34 13.97 -5.01
N ARG A 458 -10.12 13.51 -3.77
CA ARG A 458 -8.87 12.88 -3.30
C ARG A 458 -9.05 11.43 -2.91
N VAL A 459 -10.22 11.03 -2.40
CA VAL A 459 -10.45 9.69 -1.87
C VAL A 459 -10.15 8.61 -2.93
N ALA A 460 -9.19 7.74 -2.62
CA ALA A 460 -8.79 6.62 -3.47
C ALA A 460 -9.12 5.25 -2.85
N PHE A 461 -9.25 5.15 -1.52
CA PHE A 461 -9.85 4.00 -0.86
C PHE A 461 -10.43 4.37 0.51
N ILE A 462 -11.31 3.49 1.01
CA ILE A 462 -11.76 3.43 2.41
C ILE A 462 -11.39 2.06 2.98
N ASN A 463 -10.96 1.98 4.23
CA ASN A 463 -10.63 0.71 4.88
C ASN A 463 -11.12 0.70 6.32
N THR A 464 -11.70 -0.41 6.75
CA THR A 464 -12.18 -0.63 8.12
C THR A 464 -11.03 -1.07 9.03
N GLY A 465 -10.39 -0.11 9.71
CA GLY A 465 -9.36 -0.36 10.74
C GLY A 465 -9.99 -0.88 12.04
N PHE A 466 -10.46 -2.14 12.01
CA PHE A 466 -11.38 -2.65 13.05
C PHE A 466 -10.75 -2.74 14.46
N LEU A 467 -9.43 -2.85 14.57
CA LEU A 467 -8.73 -2.89 15.87
C LEU A 467 -8.81 -1.54 16.57
N ASP A 468 -8.36 -0.46 15.91
CA ASP A 468 -8.51 0.91 16.41
C ASP A 468 -9.99 1.24 16.65
N ARG A 469 -10.86 0.84 15.72
CA ARG A 469 -12.30 1.05 15.85
C ARG A 469 -12.89 0.42 17.11
N THR A 470 -12.37 -0.73 17.51
CA THR A 470 -12.77 -1.40 18.75
C THR A 470 -12.25 -0.64 19.95
N GLY A 471 -11.00 -0.16 19.90
CA GLY A 471 -10.43 0.76 20.89
C GLY A 471 -11.28 2.01 21.12
N ASP A 472 -11.66 2.70 20.04
CA ASP A 472 -12.48 3.91 20.11
C ASP A 472 -13.93 3.61 20.54
N GLU A 473 -14.50 2.44 20.22
CA GLU A 473 -15.81 2.06 20.79
C GLU A 473 -15.74 1.96 22.31
N MET A 474 -14.67 1.34 22.83
CA MET A 474 -14.45 1.21 24.26
C MET A 474 -14.21 2.57 24.93
N HIS A 475 -13.38 3.42 24.32
CA HIS A 475 -13.10 4.76 24.85
C HIS A 475 -14.35 5.66 24.83
N THR A 476 -15.05 5.73 23.69
CA THR A 476 -16.27 6.53 23.52
C THR A 476 -17.35 6.18 24.56
N ALA A 477 -17.48 4.90 24.92
CA ALA A 477 -18.47 4.42 25.87
C ALA A 477 -17.88 3.94 27.20
N MET A 478 -16.69 4.43 27.58
CA MET A 478 -15.96 3.98 28.77
C MET A 478 -16.80 4.07 30.05
N HIS A 479 -17.56 5.15 30.20
CA HIS A 479 -18.42 5.36 31.36
C HIS A 479 -19.80 4.71 31.27
N ALA A 480 -20.11 4.00 30.18
CA ALA A 480 -21.35 3.23 30.06
C ALA A 480 -21.33 2.00 30.98
N GLY A 481 -20.15 1.46 31.31
CA GLY A 481 -19.97 0.29 32.18
C GLY A 481 -19.11 -0.79 31.52
N PRO A 482 -19.04 -1.98 32.13
CA PRO A 482 -18.28 -3.10 31.58
C PRO A 482 -18.71 -3.43 30.15
N MET A 483 -17.73 -3.57 29.27
CA MET A 483 -17.93 -4.08 27.91
C MET A 483 -18.15 -5.60 27.94
N LEU A 484 -18.65 -6.16 26.83
CA LEU A 484 -19.04 -7.57 26.66
C LEU A 484 -17.98 -8.59 27.10
#